data_AF-A0A8J7HW02-F1
#
_entry.id   AF-A0A8J7HW02-F1
#
_cell.length_a   1.000
_cell.length_b   1.000
_cell.length_c   1.000
_cell.angle_alpha   90.00
_cell.angle_beta   90.00
_cell.angle_gamma   90.00
#
_symmetry.space_group_name_H-M   'P 1'
#
loop_
_entity.id
_entity.type
_entity.pdbx_description
1 polymer ?
#
loop_
_entity_poly.entity_id
_entity_poly.type
_entity_poly.pdbx_seq_one_letter_code
_entity_poly.pdbx_strand_id
1 'polypeptide(L)'
;MSNLTSVLERILDLIEEYEYEGYNFLPTNSPYYQEQSDFLQPGLRALETEVQLILKALPFHLPQELLELYSWANGTHKWGCYAFIGDEVFYSLQEASQTYHRIYSNAVKEAKRYKLDTSESWWKRHWFPIFIRDDQDYFTLGGNEPTKKAPIFLYDYRDGVNAYNKR
;
A
#
# COMPACT_ATOMS: atom_id res chain seq x y z
N MET A 1 -18.61 -0.76 -14.54
CA MET A 1 -17.19 -0.85 -14.14
C MET A 1 -16.70 0.55 -13.80
N SER A 2 -15.96 0.71 -12.70
CA SER A 2 -15.32 2.00 -12.39
C SER A 2 -14.10 2.21 -13.31
N ASN A 3 -13.65 3.45 -13.44
CA ASN A 3 -12.45 3.78 -14.22
C ASN A 3 -11.23 3.00 -13.68
N LEU A 4 -11.12 2.88 -12.35
CA LEU A 4 -10.10 2.10 -11.68
C LEU A 4 -10.09 0.64 -12.12
N THR A 5 -11.24 -0.05 -12.11
CA THR A 5 -11.33 -1.45 -12.57
C THR A 5 -10.80 -1.63 -13.98
N SER A 6 -11.18 -0.74 -14.91
CA SER A 6 -10.73 -0.83 -16.31
C SER A 6 -9.21 -0.59 -16.47
N VAL A 7 -8.63 0.25 -15.62
CA VAL A 7 -7.17 0.46 -15.61
C VAL A 7 -6.46 -0.76 -15.02
N LEU A 8 -7.00 -1.34 -13.96
CA LEU A 8 -6.43 -2.52 -13.31
C LEU A 8 -6.48 -3.76 -14.22
N GLU A 9 -7.59 -3.98 -14.92
CA GLU A 9 -7.71 -5.04 -15.94
C GLU A 9 -6.67 -4.84 -17.06
N ARG A 10 -6.52 -3.61 -17.57
CA ARG A 10 -5.51 -3.30 -18.57
C ARG A 10 -4.07 -3.52 -18.07
N ILE A 11 -3.81 -3.26 -16.79
CA ILE A 11 -2.49 -3.55 -16.20
C ILE A 11 -2.24 -5.05 -16.17
N LEU A 12 -3.24 -5.87 -15.84
CA LEU A 12 -3.10 -7.34 -15.93
C LEU A 12 -2.84 -7.79 -17.36
N ASP A 13 -3.61 -7.28 -18.33
CA ASP A 13 -3.41 -7.61 -19.73
C ASP A 13 -1.97 -7.28 -20.19
N LEU A 14 -1.45 -6.13 -19.76
CA LEU A 14 -0.07 -5.71 -20.06
C LEU A 14 0.97 -6.57 -19.33
N ILE A 15 0.72 -6.96 -18.08
CA ILE A 15 1.63 -7.87 -17.36
C ILE A 15 1.66 -9.21 -18.09
N GLU A 16 0.51 -9.78 -18.46
CA GLU A 16 0.44 -11.03 -19.22
C GLU A 16 1.11 -10.92 -20.61
N GLU A 17 0.94 -9.79 -21.30
CA GLU A 17 1.54 -9.52 -22.62
C GLU A 17 3.07 -9.34 -22.53
N TYR A 18 3.57 -8.56 -21.57
CA TYR A 18 4.99 -8.18 -21.47
C TYR A 18 5.84 -9.11 -20.60
N GLU A 19 5.25 -9.87 -19.66
CA GLU A 19 5.95 -11.01 -19.01
C GLU A 19 6.39 -12.05 -20.06
N TYR A 20 5.73 -12.09 -21.22
CA TYR A 20 6.10 -12.94 -22.35
C TYR A 20 7.33 -12.44 -23.13
N GLU A 21 7.64 -11.14 -23.10
CA GLU A 21 8.69 -10.54 -23.95
C GLU A 21 9.91 -9.98 -23.17
N GLY A 22 9.83 -9.79 -21.85
CA GLY A 22 10.73 -8.90 -21.11
C GLY A 22 12.01 -9.46 -20.46
N TYR A 23 12.17 -10.78 -20.26
CA TYR A 23 13.38 -11.32 -19.61
C TYR A 23 13.89 -12.63 -20.25
N ASN A 24 14.48 -12.52 -21.44
CA ASN A 24 15.27 -13.58 -22.07
C ASN A 24 16.64 -13.86 -21.39
N PHE A 25 16.85 -13.51 -20.11
CA PHE A 25 18.11 -13.73 -19.38
C PHE A 25 18.08 -14.90 -18.39
N LEU A 26 16.93 -15.50 -18.12
CA LEU A 26 16.83 -16.73 -17.35
C LEU A 26 16.12 -17.79 -18.19
N PRO A 27 16.61 -19.04 -18.21
CA PRO A 27 16.01 -20.10 -19.01
C PRO A 27 14.55 -20.29 -18.60
N THR A 28 13.67 -20.47 -19.58
CA THR A 28 12.22 -20.70 -19.46
C THR A 28 11.82 -21.90 -18.60
N ASN A 29 12.79 -22.70 -18.14
CA ASN A 29 12.62 -23.81 -17.19
C ASN A 29 13.11 -23.47 -15.77
N SER A 30 13.36 -22.19 -15.48
CA SER A 30 13.72 -21.74 -14.14
C SER A 30 12.48 -21.81 -13.23
N PRO A 31 12.53 -22.51 -12.08
CA PRO A 31 11.41 -22.59 -11.14
C PRO A 31 10.98 -21.23 -10.58
N TYR A 32 11.75 -20.16 -10.84
CA TYR A 32 11.41 -18.79 -10.48
C TYR A 32 10.37 -18.14 -11.42
N TYR A 33 10.16 -18.65 -12.65
CA TYR A 33 9.22 -18.06 -13.61
C TYR A 33 7.77 -18.54 -13.45
N GLN A 34 7.57 -19.81 -13.09
CA GLN A 34 6.22 -20.35 -12.87
C GLN A 34 5.50 -19.77 -11.64
N GLU A 35 6.19 -18.96 -10.83
CA GLU A 35 5.64 -18.33 -9.63
C GLU A 35 5.27 -16.85 -9.82
N GLN A 36 5.51 -16.24 -10.99
CA GLN A 36 5.23 -14.82 -11.20
C GLN A 36 3.73 -14.56 -11.42
N SER A 37 3.01 -15.36 -12.19
CA SER A 37 1.58 -15.12 -12.49
C SER A 37 0.61 -15.18 -11.28
N ASP A 38 1.08 -15.55 -10.08
CA ASP A 38 0.28 -15.65 -8.86
C ASP A 38 0.81 -14.72 -7.75
N PHE A 39 1.36 -13.55 -8.15
CA PHE A 39 1.94 -12.61 -7.19
C PHE A 39 0.88 -11.76 -6.46
N LEU A 40 -0.33 -11.60 -7.01
CA LEU A 40 -1.43 -10.85 -6.38
C LEU A 40 -2.28 -11.77 -5.51
N GLN A 41 -2.62 -11.29 -4.31
CA GLN A 41 -3.58 -11.99 -3.46
C GLN A 41 -5.01 -11.81 -3.99
N PRO A 42 -5.87 -12.82 -3.83
CA PRO A 42 -7.29 -12.70 -4.18
C PRO A 42 -7.92 -11.46 -3.53
N GLY A 43 -8.73 -10.74 -4.31
CA GLY A 43 -9.44 -9.55 -3.85
C GLY A 43 -10.42 -9.84 -2.70
N LEU A 44 -10.56 -8.86 -1.81
CA LEU A 44 -11.41 -8.94 -0.62
C LEU A 44 -12.89 -8.71 -0.92
N ARG A 45 -13.77 -9.41 -0.20
CA ARG A 45 -15.20 -9.08 -0.23
C ARG A 45 -15.49 -8.14 0.92
N ALA A 46 -15.97 -6.93 0.62
CA ALA A 46 -16.20 -5.89 1.62
C ALA A 46 -17.13 -6.30 2.79
N LEU A 47 -17.99 -7.31 2.60
CA LEU A 47 -18.89 -7.84 3.64
C LEU A 47 -18.25 -8.88 4.56
N GLU A 48 -17.01 -9.30 4.31
CA GLU A 48 -16.30 -10.24 5.17
C GLU A 48 -16.02 -9.62 6.54
N THR A 49 -16.30 -10.38 7.59
CA THR A 49 -16.20 -9.93 8.98
C THR A 49 -14.80 -9.41 9.32
N GLU A 50 -13.76 -10.04 8.79
CA GLU A 50 -12.36 -9.65 9.04
C GLU A 50 -12.03 -8.28 8.46
N VAL A 51 -12.49 -8.00 7.22
CA VAL A 51 -12.36 -6.70 6.58
C VAL A 51 -13.03 -5.62 7.43
N GLN A 52 -14.26 -5.88 7.89
CA GLN A 52 -15.00 -4.93 8.72
C GLN A 52 -14.33 -4.66 10.07
N LEU A 53 -13.68 -5.66 10.67
CA LEU A 53 -12.91 -5.48 11.90
C LEU A 53 -11.69 -4.59 11.67
N ILE A 54 -10.95 -4.81 10.57
CA ILE A 54 -9.80 -3.98 10.21
C ILE A 54 -10.23 -2.53 9.98
N LEU A 55 -11.28 -2.30 9.18
CA LEU A 55 -11.77 -0.96 8.87
C LEU A 55 -12.27 -0.22 10.12
N LYS A 56 -12.93 -0.91 11.06
CA LYS A 56 -13.38 -0.32 12.34
C LYS A 56 -12.25 0.02 13.30
N ALA A 57 -11.10 -0.64 13.18
CA ALA A 57 -9.93 -0.34 14.02
C ALA A 57 -9.19 0.93 13.57
N LEU A 58 -9.41 1.38 12.32
CA LEU A 58 -8.83 2.61 11.80
C LEU A 58 -9.54 3.83 12.41
N PRO A 59 -8.82 4.90 12.77
CA PRO A 59 -9.41 6.09 13.36
C PRO A 59 -9.96 7.07 12.31
N PHE A 60 -10.22 6.58 11.09
CA PHE A 60 -10.71 7.28 9.90
C PHE A 60 -11.34 6.28 8.92
N HIS A 61 -12.07 6.80 7.93
CA HIS A 61 -12.62 6.03 6.82
C HIS A 61 -11.66 6.00 5.63
N LEU A 62 -11.49 4.82 5.02
CA LEU A 62 -10.77 4.70 3.75
C LEU A 62 -11.63 5.20 2.59
N PRO A 63 -11.02 5.79 1.55
CA PRO A 63 -11.74 6.15 0.33
C PRO A 63 -12.30 4.92 -0.41
N GLN A 64 -13.40 5.10 -1.13
CA GLN A 64 -14.06 4.05 -1.90
C GLN A 64 -13.13 3.45 -2.96
N GLU A 65 -12.37 4.26 -3.70
CA GLU A 65 -11.39 3.78 -4.69
C GLU A 65 -10.36 2.81 -4.07
N LEU A 66 -9.95 3.04 -2.83
CA LEU A 66 -9.02 2.12 -2.15
C LEU A 66 -9.70 0.82 -1.77
N LEU A 67 -10.96 0.86 -1.35
CA LEU A 67 -11.74 -0.36 -1.10
C LEU A 67 -11.97 -1.15 -2.40
N GLU A 68 -12.22 -0.46 -3.52
CA GLU A 68 -12.30 -1.08 -4.85
C GLU A 68 -10.97 -1.75 -5.25
N LEU A 69 -9.83 -1.09 -4.98
CA LEU A 69 -8.50 -1.68 -5.20
C LEU A 69 -8.33 -2.97 -4.38
N TYR A 70 -8.65 -2.95 -3.09
CA TYR A 70 -8.57 -4.13 -2.22
C TYR A 70 -9.55 -5.23 -2.58
N SER A 71 -10.71 -4.89 -3.14
CA SER A 71 -11.67 -5.86 -3.68
C SER A 71 -11.21 -6.47 -5.00
N TRP A 72 -10.34 -5.79 -5.73
CA TRP A 72 -9.72 -6.35 -6.92
C TRP A 72 -8.54 -7.27 -6.56
N ALA A 73 -7.60 -6.81 -5.73
CA ALA A 73 -6.50 -7.63 -5.21
C ALA A 73 -6.13 -7.20 -3.79
N ASN A 74 -5.83 -8.16 -2.92
CA ASN A 74 -5.49 -7.88 -1.52
C ASN A 74 -3.98 -7.80 -1.27
N GLY A 75 -3.27 -6.97 -2.01
CA GLY A 75 -1.82 -6.91 -1.93
C GLY A 75 -1.12 -8.01 -2.72
N THR A 76 0.18 -8.18 -2.48
CA THR A 76 1.04 -9.20 -3.10
C THR A 76 1.37 -10.36 -2.14
N HIS A 77 1.58 -11.57 -2.67
CA HIS A 77 1.88 -12.79 -1.88
C HIS A 77 3.29 -12.85 -1.30
N LYS A 78 4.29 -12.17 -1.90
CA LYS A 78 5.70 -12.29 -1.50
C LYS A 78 6.41 -10.94 -1.52
N TRP A 79 7.17 -10.67 -0.46
CA TRP A 79 8.15 -9.59 -0.42
C TRP A 79 9.28 -9.91 -1.41
N GLY A 80 9.57 -8.99 -2.34
CA GLY A 80 10.57 -9.18 -3.39
C GLY A 80 10.03 -9.63 -4.75
N CYS A 81 8.72 -9.77 -4.90
CA CYS A 81 8.08 -9.80 -6.21
C CYS A 81 7.97 -8.37 -6.74
N TYR A 82 8.99 -7.94 -7.47
CA TYR A 82 9.09 -6.62 -8.11
C TYR A 82 8.08 -6.38 -9.25
N ALA A 83 7.04 -7.21 -9.35
CA ALA A 83 6.16 -7.29 -10.51
C ALA A 83 4.98 -6.30 -10.48
N PHE A 84 4.69 -5.67 -9.33
CA PHE A 84 3.61 -4.68 -9.26
C PHE A 84 4.14 -3.27 -9.51
N ILE A 85 3.87 -2.74 -10.72
CA ILE A 85 4.11 -1.35 -11.18
C ILE A 85 5.45 -0.72 -10.75
N GLY A 86 6.58 -1.42 -10.90
CA GLY A 86 7.91 -0.78 -10.84
C GLY A 86 8.69 -0.95 -9.53
N ASP A 87 8.68 -2.18 -8.99
CA ASP A 87 9.35 -2.62 -7.76
C ASP A 87 8.59 -2.38 -6.45
N GLU A 88 7.37 -1.85 -6.52
CA GLU A 88 6.52 -1.61 -5.36
C GLU A 88 5.91 -2.91 -4.81
N VAL A 89 5.88 -3.04 -3.48
CA VAL A 89 5.11 -4.06 -2.78
C VAL A 89 3.75 -3.48 -2.43
N PHE A 90 2.68 -4.10 -2.93
CA PHE A 90 1.31 -3.75 -2.55
C PHE A 90 0.94 -4.47 -1.26
N TYR A 91 0.73 -3.70 -0.19
CA TYR A 91 0.31 -4.27 1.10
C TYR A 91 -1.08 -4.85 1.02
N SER A 92 -1.28 -6.04 1.60
CA SER A 92 -2.63 -6.47 1.94
C SER A 92 -3.28 -5.48 2.91
N LEU A 93 -4.62 -5.45 2.97
CA LEU A 93 -5.34 -4.52 3.85
C LEU A 93 -4.93 -4.70 5.32
N GLN A 94 -4.66 -5.94 5.72
CA GLN A 94 -4.19 -6.27 7.06
C GLN A 94 -2.78 -5.73 7.33
N GLU A 95 -1.84 -5.96 6.41
CA GLU A 95 -0.47 -5.45 6.53
C GLU A 95 -0.43 -3.92 6.52
N ALA A 96 -1.22 -3.28 5.66
CA ALA A 96 -1.35 -1.83 5.59
C ALA A 96 -1.86 -1.25 6.92
N SER A 97 -2.89 -1.87 7.51
CA SER A 97 -3.42 -1.46 8.82
C SER A 97 -2.41 -1.65 9.96
N GLN A 98 -1.73 -2.80 10.01
CA GLN A 98 -0.68 -3.04 11.00
C GLN A 98 0.48 -2.05 10.86
N THR A 99 0.88 -1.77 9.62
CA THR A 99 1.94 -0.83 9.27
C THR A 99 1.55 0.59 9.65
N TYR A 100 0.32 1.03 9.35
CA TYR A 100 -0.24 2.28 9.83
C TYR A 100 -0.14 2.42 11.36
N HIS A 101 -0.63 1.45 12.12
CA HIS A 101 -0.63 1.51 13.58
C HIS A 101 0.79 1.55 14.15
N ARG A 102 1.72 0.77 13.58
CA ARG A 102 3.13 0.76 13.95
C ARG A 102 3.79 2.11 13.70
N ILE A 103 3.69 2.63 12.47
CA ILE A 103 4.30 3.89 12.04
C ILE A 103 3.75 5.06 12.85
N TYR A 104 2.43 5.19 12.92
CA TYR A 104 1.78 6.29 13.63
C TYR A 104 2.10 6.27 15.14
N SER A 105 2.11 5.10 15.77
CA SER A 105 2.49 4.96 17.18
C SER A 105 3.94 5.41 17.43
N ASN A 106 4.86 5.04 16.54
CA ASN A 106 6.26 5.48 16.62
C ASN A 106 6.38 6.99 16.43
N ALA A 107 5.72 7.56 15.41
CA ALA A 107 5.74 8.99 15.15
C ALA A 107 5.19 9.82 16.33
N VAL A 108 4.13 9.36 16.99
CA VAL A 108 3.58 9.99 18.19
C VAL A 108 4.52 9.87 19.38
N LYS A 109 5.14 8.70 19.61
CA LYS A 109 6.12 8.51 20.69
C LYS A 109 7.31 9.43 20.51
N GLU A 110 7.78 9.58 19.28
CA GLU A 110 8.90 10.45 18.95
C GLU A 110 8.56 11.93 19.14
N ALA A 111 7.42 12.40 18.63
CA ALA A 111 6.95 13.77 18.86
C ALA A 111 6.89 14.09 20.38
N LYS A 112 6.36 13.17 21.19
CA LYS A 112 6.33 13.30 22.66
C LYS A 112 7.73 13.34 23.28
N ARG A 113 8.66 12.50 22.82
CA ARG A 113 10.06 12.49 23.28
C ARG A 113 10.72 13.86 23.08
N TYR A 114 10.39 14.54 21.98
CA TYR A 114 10.88 15.89 21.67
C TYR A 114 9.98 17.02 22.19
N LYS A 115 8.96 16.71 23.02
CA LYS A 115 7.98 17.69 23.56
C LYS A 115 7.25 18.51 22.49
N LEU A 116 7.04 17.91 21.31
CA LEU A 116 6.25 18.50 20.25
C LEU A 116 4.78 18.10 20.37
N ASP A 117 3.90 18.89 19.76
CA ASP A 117 2.51 18.50 19.56
C ASP A 117 2.44 17.28 18.63
N THR A 118 1.46 16.39 18.84
CA THR A 118 1.27 15.21 17.98
C THR A 118 0.93 15.56 16.54
N SER A 119 0.39 16.75 16.27
CA SER A 119 0.17 17.25 14.90
C SER A 119 1.49 17.54 14.17
N GLU A 120 2.60 17.74 14.89
CA GLU A 120 3.94 17.89 14.34
C GLU A 120 4.66 16.55 14.12
N SER A 121 4.02 15.39 14.37
CA SER A 121 4.63 14.10 14.08
C SER A 121 4.94 13.94 12.59
N TRP A 122 6.04 13.27 12.26
CA TRP A 122 6.46 13.07 10.87
C TRP A 122 5.48 12.21 10.05
N TRP A 123 4.73 11.31 10.69
CA TRP A 123 3.58 10.61 10.08
C TRP A 123 2.27 11.19 10.59
N LYS A 124 1.30 11.43 9.70
CA LYS A 124 0.01 12.04 10.08
C LYS A 124 -1.05 10.98 10.37
N ARG A 125 -1.97 11.33 11.28
CA ARG A 125 -3.07 10.44 11.70
C ARG A 125 -3.92 9.91 10.55
N HIS A 126 -4.07 10.66 9.46
CA HIS A 126 -4.91 10.27 8.32
C HIS A 126 -4.11 9.63 7.17
N TRP A 127 -2.81 9.40 7.34
CA TRP A 127 -1.99 8.80 6.28
C TRP A 127 -2.04 7.29 6.38
N PHE A 128 -2.62 6.65 5.38
CA PHE A 128 -2.77 5.19 5.31
C PHE A 128 -1.86 4.62 4.22
N PRO A 129 -0.89 3.76 4.55
CA PRO A 129 0.05 3.19 3.59
C PRO A 129 -0.65 2.21 2.67
N ILE A 130 -0.23 2.14 1.41
CA ILE A 130 -0.79 1.25 0.39
C ILE A 130 0.33 0.46 -0.28
N PHE A 131 1.39 1.14 -0.70
CA PHE A 131 2.56 0.53 -1.31
C PHE A 131 3.82 0.90 -0.55
N ILE A 132 4.83 0.05 -0.60
CA ILE A 132 6.18 0.36 -0.15
C ILE A 132 7.17 0.09 -1.27
N ARG A 133 8.20 0.93 -1.37
CA ARG A 133 9.36 0.74 -2.21
C ARG A 133 10.59 1.20 -1.44
N ASP A 134 11.53 0.30 -1.21
CA ASP A 134 12.74 0.58 -0.42
C ASP A 134 12.40 1.26 0.92
N ASP A 135 12.92 2.49 1.13
CA ASP A 135 12.66 3.35 2.29
C ASP A 135 11.60 4.42 1.99
N GLN A 136 10.60 4.11 1.16
CA GLN A 136 9.53 5.02 0.78
C GLN A 136 8.16 4.35 0.87
N ASP A 137 7.21 5.05 1.51
CA ASP A 137 5.81 4.62 1.55
C ASP A 137 4.97 5.47 0.61
N TYR A 138 4.18 4.79 -0.21
CA TYR A 138 3.06 5.40 -0.91
C TYR A 138 1.81 5.28 -0.05
N PHE A 139 1.15 6.41 0.19
CA PHE A 139 0.02 6.48 1.11
C PHE A 139 -1.13 7.29 0.53
N THR A 140 -2.32 7.07 1.08
CA THR A 140 -3.49 7.91 0.81
C THR A 140 -3.98 8.62 2.08
N LEU A 141 -4.99 9.46 1.91
CA LEU A 141 -5.64 10.18 2.99
C LEU A 141 -6.96 9.51 3.38
N GLY A 142 -7.02 9.04 4.61
CA GLY A 142 -8.27 8.71 5.29
C GLY A 142 -9.08 9.96 5.61
N GLY A 143 -10.40 9.85 5.54
CA GLY A 143 -11.33 10.94 5.84
C GLY A 143 -12.08 10.72 7.15
N ASN A 144 -12.66 11.79 7.69
CA ASN A 144 -13.70 11.67 8.72
C ASN A 144 -15.00 11.08 8.17
N GLU A 145 -15.19 11.15 6.85
CA GLU A 145 -16.32 10.60 6.11
C GLU A 145 -15.80 9.82 4.90
N PRO A 146 -16.56 8.83 4.39
CA PRO A 146 -16.20 8.13 3.16
C PRO A 146 -16.07 9.09 1.98
N THR A 147 -14.90 9.09 1.34
CA THR A 147 -14.65 9.87 0.12
C THR A 147 -14.61 8.94 -1.09
N LYS A 148 -14.94 9.47 -2.27
CA LYS A 148 -14.86 8.66 -3.50
C LYS A 148 -13.42 8.46 -3.95
N LYS A 149 -12.65 9.55 -3.95
CA LYS A 149 -11.31 9.60 -4.56
C LYS A 149 -10.19 9.61 -3.54
N ALA A 150 -9.10 8.94 -3.91
CA ALA A 150 -7.91 8.79 -3.10
C ALA A 150 -6.68 9.34 -3.83
N PRO A 151 -6.23 10.58 -3.57
CA PRO A 151 -4.89 10.96 -4.00
C PRO A 151 -3.85 10.02 -3.35
N ILE A 152 -2.84 9.65 -4.14
CA ILE A 152 -1.68 8.89 -3.67
C ILE A 152 -0.51 9.84 -3.54
N PHE A 153 0.15 9.78 -2.39
CA PHE A 153 1.32 10.57 -2.05
C PHE A 153 2.50 9.65 -1.80
N LEU A 154 3.70 10.17 -1.98
CA LEU A 154 4.95 9.51 -1.64
C LEU A 154 5.53 10.15 -0.38
N TYR A 155 5.93 9.33 0.59
CA TYR A 155 6.69 9.76 1.75
C TYR A 155 8.06 9.09 1.76
N ASP A 156 9.10 9.91 1.75
CA ASP A 156 10.48 9.45 1.88
C ASP A 156 10.92 9.54 3.35
N TYR A 157 11.25 8.40 3.95
CA TYR A 157 11.63 8.36 5.37
C TYR A 157 12.91 9.17 5.67
N ARG A 158 13.75 9.41 4.66
CA ARG A 158 14.95 10.23 4.79
C ARG A 158 14.63 11.69 5.08
N ASP A 159 13.46 12.17 4.67
CA ASP A 159 13.02 13.54 4.93
C ASP A 159 12.62 13.74 6.40
N GLY A 160 11.97 12.73 7.00
CA GLY A 160 11.54 12.75 8.39
C GLY A 160 12.70 12.75 9.39
N VAL A 161 13.70 11.88 9.19
CA VAL A 161 14.87 11.77 10.08
C VAL A 161 15.67 13.08 10.11
N ASN A 162 15.77 13.78 8.97
CA ASN A 162 16.49 15.04 8.87
C ASN A 162 15.77 16.21 9.57
N ALA A 163 14.45 16.14 9.74
CA ALA A 163 13.66 17.22 10.36
C ALA A 163 13.91 17.34 11.87
N TYR A 164 14.12 16.22 12.57
CA TYR A 164 14.34 16.20 14.03
C TYR A 164 15.80 16.39 14.42
N ASN A 165 16.76 15.95 13.60
CA ASN A 165 18.19 16.11 13.87
C ASN A 165 18.69 17.56 13.70
N LYS A 166 17.87 18.46 13.14
CA LYS A 166 18.21 19.88 12.92
C LYS A 166 17.67 20.83 13.99
N ARG A 167 16.93 20.36 15.00
CA ARG A 167 16.39 21.16 16.12
C ARG A 167 17.15 20.84 17.41
#